data_AF-A0A7L2R5H8-F1
#
_entry.id   AF-A0A7L2R5H8-F1
#
_cell.length_a   1.000
_cell.length_b   1.000
_cell.length_c   1.000
_cell.angle_alpha   90.00
_cell.angle_beta   90.00
_cell.angle_gamma   90.00
#
_symmetry.space_group_name_H-M   'P 1'
#
loop_
_entity.id
_entity.type
_entity.pdbx_description
1 polymer ?
#
loop_
_entity_poly.entity_id
_entity_poly.type
_entity_poly.pdbx_seq_one_letter_code
_entity_poly.pdbx_strand_id
1 'polypeptide(L)' 'VVGLLSVISKGCDSSCAEFHNDVNVGSRNVSCCSTDLCNVNAAGSVRSSYGLAGGIAAGVLWTALTNKF' A
#
# COMPACT_ATOMS: atom_id res chain seq x y z
N VAL A 1 2.72 -16.39 13.91
CA VAL A 1 2.82 -15.19 13.05
C VAL A 1 1.57 -14.35 13.28
N VAL A 2 1.66 -13.26 14.04
CA VAL A 2 0.54 -12.31 14.16
C VAL A 2 0.63 -11.41 12.94
N GLY A 3 -0.22 -11.63 11.94
CA GLY A 3 -0.23 -10.79 10.75
C GLY A 3 -0.58 -9.35 11.14
N LEU A 4 0.24 -8.38 10.75
CA LEU A 4 -0.13 -6.96 10.82
C LEU A 4 -1.28 -6.71 9.84
N LEU A 5 -2.51 -6.79 10.34
CA LEU A 5 -3.70 -6.38 9.59
C LEU A 5 -3.88 -4.87 9.78
N SER A 6 -3.61 -4.10 8.74
CA SER A 6 -3.93 -2.67 8.71
C SER A 6 -5.35 -2.50 8.15
N VAL A 7 -6.31 -2.23 9.03
CA VAL A 7 -7.71 -1.97 8.66
C VAL A 7 -7.88 -0.47 8.53
N ILE A 8 -8.33 0.00 7.36
CA ILE A 8 -8.50 1.43 7.11
C ILE A 8 -9.95 1.73 6.77
N SER A 9 -10.58 2.50 7.64
CA SER A 9 -11.95 2.98 7.48
C SER A 9 -11.93 4.43 7.01
N LYS A 10 -12.78 4.75 6.02
CA LYS A 10 -12.97 6.11 5.49
C LYS A 10 -14.43 6.51 5.63
N GLY A 11 -14.66 7.76 5.98
CA GLY A 11 -16.00 8.36 6.04
C GLY A 11 -15.90 9.88 6.10
N CYS A 12 -17.05 10.52 5.95
CA CYS A 12 -17.19 11.95 6.17
C CYS A 12 -17.88 12.16 7.51
N ASP A 13 -17.37 13.10 8.31
CA ASP A 13 -17.93 13.45 9.60
C ASP A 13 -17.88 14.98 9.75
N SER A 14 -18.96 15.59 10.24
CA SER A 14 -19.04 17.04 10.46
C SER A 14 -18.16 17.53 11.61
N SER A 15 -17.76 16.64 12.51
CA SER A 15 -16.96 16.88 13.71
C SER A 15 -15.74 15.96 13.75
N CYS A 16 -15.15 15.71 12.59
CA CYS A 16 -13.93 14.90 12.49
C CYS A 16 -12.83 15.49 13.39
N ALA A 17 -12.36 14.67 14.34
CA ALA A 17 -11.27 15.01 15.24
C ALA A 17 -10.06 14.10 14.96
N GLU A 18 -8.87 14.70 14.84
CA GLU A 18 -7.63 13.95 14.71
C GLU A 18 -7.38 13.13 15.97
N PHE A 19 -7.06 11.85 15.80
CA PHE A 19 -6.89 10.94 16.92
C PHE A 19 -5.79 9.92 16.64
N HIS A 20 -4.77 9.90 17.48
CA HIS A 20 -3.71 8.89 17.48
C HIS A 20 -3.77 8.11 18.78
N ASN A 21 -3.85 6.79 18.69
CA ASN A 21 -3.82 5.93 19.86
C ASN A 21 -3.11 4.62 19.55
N ASP A 22 -1.97 4.44 20.21
CA ASP A 22 -1.17 3.23 20.17
C ASP A 22 -1.55 2.37 21.38
N VAL A 23 -2.47 1.41 21.20
CA VAL A 23 -2.72 0.39 22.22
C VAL A 23 -1.81 -0.81 21.97
N ASN A 24 -1.47 -1.54 23.02
CA ASN A 24 -0.59 -2.73 22.98
C ASN A 24 -1.03 -3.82 21.96
N VAL A 25 -2.27 -3.73 21.46
CA VAL A 25 -2.88 -4.67 20.50
C VAL A 25 -3.08 -4.04 19.10
N GLY A 26 -2.74 -2.77 18.89
CA GLY A 26 -2.77 -2.11 17.58
C GLY A 26 -2.79 -0.57 17.63
N SER A 27 -2.27 0.07 16.58
CA SER A 27 -2.30 1.53 16.43
C SER A 27 -3.53 1.98 15.64
N ARG A 28 -4.29 2.95 16.17
CA ARG A 28 -5.37 3.65 15.44
C ARG A 28 -4.93 5.08 15.15
N ASN A 29 -4.97 5.47 13.87
CA ASN A 29 -4.70 6.82 13.41
C ASN A 29 -5.90 7.36 12.62
N VAL A 30 -6.47 8.47 13.06
CA VAL A 30 -7.54 9.23 12.41
C VAL A 30 -6.97 10.55 11.93
N SER A 31 -7.12 10.82 10.63
CA SER A 31 -6.75 12.08 9.99
C SER A 31 -7.98 12.69 9.33
N CYS A 32 -8.11 14.01 9.49
CA CYS A 32 -9.25 14.78 9.00
C CYS A 32 -8.80 15.74 7.90
N CYS A 33 -9.64 15.93 6.90
CA CYS A 33 -9.38 16.83 5.79
C CYS A 33 -10.71 17.35 5.22
N SER A 34 -10.68 18.48 4.51
CA SER A 34 -11.90 19.23 4.16
C SER A 34 -12.17 19.35 2.66
N THR A 35 -11.30 18.84 1.80
CA THR A 35 -11.47 18.90 0.33
C THR A 35 -12.05 17.60 -0.21
N ASP A 36 -12.67 17.64 -1.38
CA ASP A 36 -13.18 16.43 -2.03
C ASP A 36 -12.06 15.40 -2.26
N LEU A 37 -12.37 14.13 -1.95
CA LEU A 37 -11.46 12.98 -2.10
C LEU A 37 -10.12 13.13 -1.35
N CYS A 38 -10.03 13.97 -0.33
CA CYS A 38 -8.79 14.24 0.39
C CYS A 38 -8.28 13.10 1.28
N ASN A 39 -9.18 12.21 1.71
CA ASN A 39 -8.87 11.12 2.64
C ASN A 39 -8.17 9.96 1.92
N VAL A 40 -7.05 10.20 1.25
CA VAL A 40 -6.34 9.20 0.44
C VAL A 40 -5.41 8.30 1.27
N ASN A 41 -5.62 7.00 1.09
CA ASN A 41 -4.81 5.88 1.56
C ASN A 41 -3.48 5.63 0.84
N ALA A 42 -2.31 5.76 1.48
CA ALA A 42 -1.07 5.16 0.93
C ALA A 42 -1.05 3.61 0.98
N ALA A 43 -2.01 2.98 1.68
CA ALA A 43 -2.06 1.53 1.89
C ALA A 43 -2.22 0.70 0.61
N GLY A 44 -2.69 1.30 -0.48
CA GLY A 44 -2.75 0.68 -1.80
C GLY A 44 -1.56 1.00 -2.71
N SER A 45 -0.59 1.80 -2.26
CA SER A 45 0.59 2.16 -3.05
C SER A 45 1.60 1.00 -3.00
N VAL A 46 1.25 -0.10 -3.65
CA VAL A 46 2.24 -1.10 -4.06
C VAL A 46 3.15 -0.39 -5.06
N ARG A 47 4.31 0.06 -4.58
CA ARG A 47 5.33 0.65 -5.44
C ARG A 47 5.84 -0.46 -6.34
N SER A 48 5.25 -0.60 -7.53
CA SER A 48 5.67 -1.59 -8.51
C SER A 48 7.12 -1.30 -8.87
N SER A 49 8.02 -2.17 -8.44
CA SER A 49 9.44 -2.03 -8.76
C SER A 49 9.65 -2.45 -10.21
N TYR A 50 9.81 -1.47 -11.09
CA TYR A 50 10.13 -1.69 -12.51
C TYR A 50 11.39 -2.56 -12.70
N GLY A 51 12.29 -2.59 -11.72
CA GLY A 51 13.48 -3.45 -11.74
C GLY A 51 13.18 -4.95 -11.67
N LEU A 52 12.14 -5.36 -10.92
CA LEU A 52 11.73 -6.77 -10.85
C LEU A 52 11.11 -7.21 -12.18
N ALA A 53 10.22 -6.39 -12.75
CA ALA A 53 9.59 -6.68 -14.04
C ALA A 53 10.64 -6.78 -15.17
N GLY A 54 11.61 -5.87 -15.20
CA GLY A 54 12.71 -5.89 -16.16
C GLY A 54 13.61 -7.13 -16.01
N GLY A 55 13.93 -7.53 -14.79
CA GLY A 55 14.74 -8.72 -14.52
C GLY A 55 14.07 -10.01 -14.99
N ILE A 56 12.76 -10.15 -14.76
CA ILE A 56 11.99 -11.33 -15.23
C ILE A 56 11.94 -11.36 -16.76
N ALA A 57 11.66 -10.23 -17.41
CA ALA A 57 11.60 -10.15 -18.86
C ALA A 57 12.96 -10.47 -19.51
N ALA A 58 14.06 -9.94 -18.96
CA ALA A 58 15.41 -10.23 -19.44
C ALA A 58 15.81 -11.69 -19.24
N GLY A 59 15.45 -12.29 -18.09
CA GLY A 59 15.71 -13.71 -17.83
C GLY A 59 14.93 -14.65 -18.75
N VAL A 60 13.65 -14.36 -18.99
CA VAL A 60 12.81 -15.13 -19.94
C VAL A 60 13.34 -14.98 -21.36
N LEU A 61 13.72 -13.76 -21.77
CA LEU A 61 14.29 -13.52 -23.09
C LEU A 61 15.62 -14.26 -23.27
N TRP A 62 16.50 -14.21 -22.26
CA TRP A 62 17.79 -14.90 -22.31
C TRP A 62 17.60 -16.41 -22.45
N THR A 63 16.77 -17.02 -21.60
CA THR A 63 16.49 -18.47 -21.65
C THR A 63 15.85 -18.90 -22.97
N ALA A 64 14.94 -18.11 -23.53
CA ALA A 64 14.33 -18.39 -24.83
C ALA A 64 15.33 -18.30 -25.99
N LEU A 65 16.27 -17.36 -25.93
CA LEU A 65 17.32 -17.20 -26.94
C LEU A 65 18.40 -18.28 -26.82
N THR A 66 18.75 -18.70 -25.60
CA THR A 66 19.75 -19.75 -25.37
C THR A 66 19.22 -21.15 -25.63
N ASN A 67 17.92 -21.40 -25.49
CA ASN A 67 17.30 -22.70 -25.80
C ASN A 67 17.02 -22.91 -27.30
N LYS A 68 17.35 -21.93 -28.14
CA LYS A 68 17.13 -21.98 -29.60
C LYS A 68 18.41 -22.33 -30.39
N PHE A 69 19.46 -22.78 -29.71
CA PHE A 69 20.67 -23.38 -30.29
C PHE A 69 20.97 -24.73 -29.65
#